data_AF-A0A9N8E4Y9-F1
#
_entry.id   AF-A0A9N8E4Y9-F1
#
_cell.length_a   1.000
_cell.length_b   1.000
_cell.length_c   1.000
_cell.angle_alpha   90.00
_cell.angle_beta   90.00
_cell.angle_gamma   90.00
#
_symmetry.space_group_name_H-M   'P 1'
#
loop_
_entity.id
_entity.type
_entity.pdbx_description
1 polymer ?
#
loop_
_entity_poly.entity_id
_entity_poly.type
_entity_poly.pdbx_seq_one_letter_code
_entity_poly.pdbx_strand_id
1 'polypeptide(L)'
;MTVGLECFHRRHQRFLDRYINDPSYKLNHLNRDTQWETSWGYDSLLYAPLLIYAKQKRIRLYGLHPTDEMVHDVLTKGIDAIPTSLLKGVVTQEPGHYEQYQRIMKVSPEKLARNPSFSKHFDRMYQVQCFREEYMAESVLVEVNRHQKHPQGHWTAVLAGENHILGRGGIPSRALRRSSSSLLATGHTPGMKLTPKNRGVFTVMPRTISFPMVANEAPGRMAADYVWYVENDTLKTGQVNASPFRNLA
;
A
#
# COMPACT_ATOMS: atom_id res chain seq x y z
N MET A 1 -11.46 -8.05 -9.35
CA MET A 1 -10.78 -7.09 -8.44
C MET A 1 -9.93 -7.84 -7.44
N THR A 2 -8.81 -7.27 -7.01
CA THR A 2 -7.95 -7.71 -5.91
C THR A 2 -7.58 -6.54 -5.00
N VAL A 3 -7.26 -6.82 -3.75
CA VAL A 3 -6.85 -5.81 -2.75
C VAL A 3 -5.52 -6.21 -2.11
N GLY A 4 -4.53 -5.33 -2.23
CA GLY A 4 -3.21 -5.45 -1.61
C GLY A 4 -3.18 -4.72 -0.28
N LEU A 5 -2.61 -5.35 0.74
CA LEU A 5 -2.60 -4.83 2.11
C LEU A 5 -1.18 -4.82 2.66
N GLU A 6 -0.71 -3.65 3.11
CA GLU A 6 0.59 -3.51 3.78
C GLU A 6 0.63 -4.28 5.10
N CYS A 7 -0.49 -4.41 5.80
CA CYS A 7 -0.57 -5.11 7.08
C CYS A 7 -0.30 -6.62 7.00
N PHE A 8 -0.12 -7.18 5.79
CA PHE A 8 0.26 -8.56 5.60
C PHE A 8 1.57 -8.67 4.83
N HIS A 9 2.46 -9.55 5.30
CA HIS A 9 3.63 -9.96 4.54
C HIS A 9 3.23 -10.81 3.33
N ARG A 10 4.02 -10.80 2.25
CA ARG A 10 3.79 -11.70 1.09
C ARG A 10 3.67 -13.17 1.49
N ARG A 11 4.46 -13.63 2.47
CA ARG A 11 4.45 -15.02 2.98
C ARG A 11 3.10 -15.43 3.59
N HIS A 12 2.24 -14.48 3.94
CA HIS A 12 0.91 -14.76 4.50
C HIS A 12 -0.13 -15.17 3.45
N GLN A 13 0.23 -15.23 2.15
CA GLN A 13 -0.73 -15.47 1.08
C GLN A 13 -1.59 -16.73 1.28
N ARG A 14 -1.02 -17.83 1.78
CA ARG A 14 -1.80 -19.06 2.05
C ARG A 14 -2.94 -18.85 3.06
N PHE A 15 -2.73 -17.99 4.06
CA PHE A 15 -3.70 -17.69 5.09
C PHE A 15 -4.75 -16.69 4.60
N LEU A 16 -4.35 -15.73 3.76
CA LEU A 16 -5.26 -14.83 3.07
C LEU A 16 -6.18 -15.61 2.11
N ASP A 17 -5.63 -16.53 1.33
CA ASP A 17 -6.38 -17.37 0.42
C ASP A 17 -7.36 -18.27 1.18
N ARG A 18 -6.92 -18.87 2.30
CA ARG A 18 -7.80 -19.65 3.16
C ARG A 18 -8.89 -18.79 3.78
N TYR A 19 -8.56 -17.59 4.27
CA TYR A 19 -9.56 -16.68 4.83
C TYR A 19 -10.63 -16.29 3.82
N ILE A 20 -10.30 -16.13 2.54
CA ILE A 20 -11.31 -15.84 1.52
C ILE A 20 -12.15 -17.07 1.17
N ASN A 21 -11.54 -18.25 1.08
CA ASN A 21 -12.20 -19.43 0.48
C ASN A 21 -12.83 -20.41 1.48
N ASP A 22 -12.41 -20.42 2.74
CA ASP A 22 -12.88 -21.35 3.78
C ASP A 22 -13.88 -20.64 4.71
N PRO A 23 -15.19 -20.95 4.65
CA PRO A 23 -16.19 -20.32 5.52
C PRO A 23 -15.95 -20.55 7.01
N SER A 24 -15.26 -21.63 7.40
CA SER A 24 -14.93 -21.94 8.80
C SER A 24 -13.76 -21.10 9.31
N TYR A 25 -12.90 -20.59 8.41
CA TYR A 25 -11.72 -19.81 8.77
C TYR A 25 -12.08 -18.34 9.07
N LYS A 26 -12.20 -18.02 10.35
CA LYS A 26 -12.60 -16.68 10.85
C LYS A 26 -11.41 -15.73 11.06
N LEU A 27 -11.70 -14.47 11.36
CA LEU A 27 -10.69 -13.42 11.56
C LEU A 27 -9.67 -13.77 12.67
N ASN A 28 -10.10 -14.39 13.77
CA ASN A 28 -9.20 -14.85 14.82
C ASN A 28 -8.17 -15.89 14.33
N HIS A 29 -8.55 -16.79 13.40
CA HIS A 29 -7.63 -17.72 12.77
C HIS A 29 -6.63 -17.01 11.88
N LEU A 30 -7.11 -16.02 11.09
CA LEU A 30 -6.24 -15.19 10.27
C LEU A 30 -5.21 -14.47 11.15
N ASN A 31 -5.67 -13.78 12.19
CA ASN A 31 -4.80 -13.05 13.11
C ASN A 31 -3.75 -13.95 13.75
N ARG A 32 -4.14 -15.14 14.22
CA ARG A 32 -3.22 -16.12 14.82
C ARG A 32 -2.17 -16.58 13.81
N ASP A 33 -2.61 -17.02 12.63
CA ASP A 33 -1.74 -17.67 11.66
C ASP A 33 -0.80 -16.68 10.96
N THR A 34 -1.19 -15.40 10.89
CA THR A 34 -0.32 -14.31 10.41
C THR A 34 0.46 -13.63 11.52
N GLN A 35 0.31 -14.07 12.79
CA GLN A 35 0.91 -13.43 13.96
C GLN A 35 0.64 -11.92 14.02
N TRP A 36 -0.60 -11.52 13.75
CA TRP A 36 -1.02 -10.13 13.55
C TRP A 36 -0.49 -9.15 14.60
N GLU A 37 -0.53 -9.55 15.88
CA GLU A 37 -0.09 -8.70 16.99
C GLU A 37 1.39 -8.34 16.89
N THR A 38 2.25 -9.29 16.52
CA THR A 38 3.69 -9.05 16.42
C THR A 38 4.09 -8.53 15.03
N SER A 39 3.37 -8.91 13.98
CA SER A 39 3.71 -8.52 12.60
C SER A 39 3.15 -7.16 12.18
N TRP A 40 2.10 -6.68 12.84
CA TRP A 40 1.46 -5.41 12.51
C TRP A 40 1.17 -4.56 13.74
N GLY A 41 0.62 -5.15 14.80
CA GLY A 41 0.46 -4.50 16.12
C GLY A 41 -0.63 -3.42 16.22
N TYR A 42 -1.37 -3.15 15.15
CA TYR A 42 -2.59 -2.33 15.22
C TYR A 42 -3.79 -3.19 15.65
N ASP A 43 -4.83 -2.57 16.20
CA ASP A 43 -6.08 -3.28 16.45
C ASP A 43 -6.66 -3.87 15.15
N SER A 44 -6.77 -5.20 15.10
CA SER A 44 -7.30 -5.92 13.94
C SER A 44 -8.74 -5.53 13.58
N LEU A 45 -9.51 -5.02 14.55
CA LEU A 45 -10.88 -4.56 14.31
C LEU A 45 -10.94 -3.33 13.40
N LEU A 46 -9.87 -2.54 13.31
CA LEU A 46 -9.76 -1.44 12.35
C LEU A 46 -9.77 -1.94 10.89
N TYR A 47 -9.32 -3.17 10.67
CA TYR A 47 -9.24 -3.79 9.34
C TYR A 47 -10.39 -4.77 9.08
N ALA A 48 -11.08 -5.23 10.13
CA ALA A 48 -12.13 -6.24 10.04
C ALA A 48 -13.22 -5.92 9.00
N PRO A 49 -13.76 -4.68 8.87
CA PRO A 49 -14.79 -4.39 7.87
C PRO A 49 -14.33 -4.70 6.44
N LEU A 50 -13.11 -4.32 6.07
CA LEU A 50 -12.54 -4.59 4.76
C LEU A 50 -12.32 -6.09 4.54
N LEU A 51 -11.75 -6.78 5.53
CA LEU A 51 -11.48 -8.22 5.43
C LEU A 51 -12.78 -9.01 5.29
N ILE A 52 -13.80 -8.68 6.09
CA ILE A 52 -15.11 -9.32 6.04
C ILE A 52 -15.77 -9.07 4.67
N TYR A 53 -15.75 -7.82 4.18
CA TYR A 53 -16.29 -7.49 2.87
C TYR A 53 -15.60 -8.28 1.76
N ALA A 54 -14.26 -8.33 1.78
CA ALA A 54 -13.49 -9.09 0.81
C ALA A 54 -13.85 -10.58 0.84
N LYS A 55 -14.01 -11.18 2.03
CA LYS A 55 -14.45 -12.57 2.19
C LYS A 55 -15.86 -12.79 1.62
N GLN A 56 -16.82 -11.94 1.97
CA GLN A 56 -18.21 -12.04 1.51
C GLN A 56 -18.32 -11.96 -0.02
N LYS A 57 -17.56 -11.06 -0.64
CA LYS A 57 -17.55 -10.85 -2.09
C LYS A 57 -16.53 -11.74 -2.84
N ARG A 58 -15.83 -12.62 -2.14
CA ARG A 58 -14.72 -13.44 -2.66
C ARG A 58 -13.66 -12.62 -3.41
N ILE A 59 -13.36 -11.43 -2.91
CA ILE A 59 -12.29 -10.58 -3.42
C ILE A 59 -10.97 -11.10 -2.87
N ARG A 60 -10.03 -11.39 -3.77
CA ARG A 60 -8.70 -11.86 -3.37
C ARG A 60 -7.94 -10.76 -2.64
N LEU A 61 -7.41 -11.13 -1.48
CA LEU A 61 -6.47 -10.34 -0.69
C LEU A 61 -5.04 -10.82 -0.94
N TYR A 62 -4.07 -9.91 -0.96
CA TYR A 62 -2.65 -10.26 -1.02
C TYR A 62 -1.81 -9.36 -0.12
N GLY A 63 -0.77 -9.96 0.47
CA GLY A 63 0.18 -9.25 1.33
C GLY A 63 1.19 -8.48 0.50
N LEU A 64 1.44 -7.22 0.87
CA LEU A 64 2.40 -6.37 0.17
C LEU A 64 3.79 -6.42 0.79
N HIS A 65 3.86 -6.52 2.11
CA HIS A 65 5.02 -6.11 2.89
C HIS A 65 6.11 -7.20 2.93
N PRO A 66 7.41 -6.83 3.03
CA PRO A 66 8.49 -7.78 3.35
C PRO A 66 8.28 -8.39 4.75
N THR A 67 9.13 -9.31 5.19
CA THR A 67 9.00 -9.82 6.56
C THR A 67 9.68 -8.88 7.55
N ASP A 68 9.30 -8.94 8.83
CA ASP A 68 9.88 -8.08 9.86
C ASP A 68 11.38 -8.37 10.04
N GLU A 69 11.82 -9.61 9.83
CA GLU A 69 13.24 -9.98 9.87
C GLU A 69 14.03 -9.26 8.77
N MET A 70 13.48 -9.19 7.54
CA MET A 70 14.10 -8.44 6.45
C MET A 70 14.18 -6.94 6.76
N VAL A 71 13.09 -6.36 7.29
CA VAL A 71 13.07 -4.94 7.68
C VAL A 71 14.11 -4.67 8.77
N HIS A 72 14.20 -5.56 9.76
CA HIS A 72 15.18 -5.47 10.84
C HIS A 72 16.62 -5.58 10.33
N ASP A 73 16.88 -6.49 9.39
CA ASP A 73 18.20 -6.63 8.76
C ASP A 73 18.63 -5.37 8.02
N VAL A 74 17.73 -4.75 7.23
CA VAL A 74 18.05 -3.45 6.58
C VAL A 74 18.34 -2.37 7.62
N LEU A 75 17.55 -2.30 8.69
CA LEU A 75 17.71 -1.28 9.73
C LEU A 75 19.05 -1.40 10.46
N THR A 76 19.44 -2.62 10.82
CA THR A 76 20.59 -2.88 11.69
C THR A 76 21.89 -3.11 10.94
N LYS A 77 21.83 -3.81 9.79
CA LYS A 77 22.99 -4.22 8.99
C LYS A 77 23.12 -3.42 7.69
N GLY A 78 22.06 -2.71 7.28
CA GLY A 78 22.02 -1.96 6.03
C GLY A 78 21.44 -2.76 4.87
N ILE A 79 21.21 -2.08 3.75
CA ILE A 79 20.55 -2.67 2.58
C ILE A 79 21.28 -3.88 2.00
N ASP A 80 22.61 -3.93 2.11
CA ASP A 80 23.45 -5.03 1.60
C ASP A 80 23.25 -6.35 2.33
N ALA A 81 22.56 -6.36 3.49
CA ALA A 81 22.18 -7.58 4.19
C ALA A 81 21.06 -8.35 3.47
N ILE A 82 20.35 -7.71 2.54
CA ILE A 82 19.25 -8.33 1.80
C ILE A 82 19.77 -9.05 0.56
N PRO A 83 19.29 -10.29 0.27
CA PRO A 83 19.65 -11.00 -0.93
C PRO A 83 19.44 -10.16 -2.21
N THR A 84 20.42 -10.19 -3.13
CA THR A 84 20.40 -9.39 -4.36
C THR A 84 19.13 -9.59 -5.20
N SER A 85 18.54 -10.78 -5.16
CA SER A 85 17.27 -11.07 -5.85
C SER A 85 16.11 -10.19 -5.38
N LEU A 86 16.10 -9.82 -4.09
CA LEU A 86 15.09 -8.95 -3.48
C LEU A 86 15.45 -7.46 -3.58
N LEU A 87 16.69 -7.14 -3.97
CA LEU A 87 17.17 -5.77 -4.15
C LEU A 87 16.99 -5.24 -5.58
N LYS A 88 16.52 -6.07 -6.53
CA LYS A 88 16.34 -5.67 -7.92
C LYS A 88 15.44 -4.44 -8.01
N GLY A 89 16.01 -3.31 -8.43
CA GLY A 89 15.31 -2.03 -8.61
C GLY A 89 15.25 -1.14 -7.36
N VAL A 90 15.78 -1.59 -6.21
CA VAL A 90 15.87 -0.76 -5.00
C VAL A 90 16.93 0.31 -5.22
N VAL A 91 16.54 1.58 -5.10
CA VAL A 91 17.46 2.72 -5.10
C VAL A 91 17.34 3.41 -3.74
N THR A 92 18.46 3.55 -3.04
CA THR A 92 18.52 4.17 -1.70
C THR A 92 19.27 5.50 -1.70
N GLN A 93 19.55 6.06 -2.88
CA GLN A 93 20.25 7.35 -3.07
C GLN A 93 19.53 8.13 -4.18
N GLU A 94 18.30 8.53 -3.89
CA GLU A 94 17.48 9.32 -4.82
C GLU A 94 17.18 10.67 -4.15
N PRO A 95 17.85 11.77 -4.55
CA PRO A 95 17.77 13.05 -3.84
C PRO A 95 16.35 13.58 -3.67
N GLY A 96 15.54 13.56 -4.73
CA GLY A 96 14.16 14.04 -4.68
C GLY A 96 13.27 13.22 -3.73
N HIS A 97 13.46 11.91 -3.70
CA HIS A 97 12.74 11.02 -2.78
C HIS A 97 13.22 11.18 -1.32
N TYR A 98 14.52 11.39 -1.12
CA TYR A 98 15.10 11.63 0.20
C TYR A 98 14.60 12.95 0.80
N GLU A 99 14.60 14.04 0.01
CA GLU A 99 14.02 15.33 0.44
C GLU A 99 12.54 15.21 0.78
N GLN A 100 11.79 14.43 -0.01
CA GLN A 100 10.39 14.16 0.28
C GLN A 100 10.24 13.39 1.61
N TYR A 101 11.06 12.37 1.84
CA TYR A 101 11.07 11.61 3.09
C TYR A 101 11.40 12.50 4.29
N GLN A 102 12.40 13.40 4.18
CA GLN A 102 12.72 14.41 5.19
C GLN A 102 11.51 15.29 5.51
N ARG A 103 10.80 15.77 4.49
CA ARG A 103 9.60 16.61 4.65
C ARG A 103 8.48 15.85 5.38
N ILE A 104 8.21 14.61 4.98
CA ILE A 104 7.17 13.76 5.58
C ILE A 104 7.48 13.46 7.05
N MET A 105 8.74 13.12 7.34
CA MET A 105 9.21 12.81 8.69
C MET A 105 9.48 14.06 9.55
N LYS A 106 9.27 15.26 8.99
CA LYS A 106 9.52 16.56 9.64
C LYS A 106 10.95 16.69 10.18
N VAL A 107 11.93 16.23 9.40
CA VAL A 107 13.36 16.30 9.73
C VAL A 107 14.03 17.34 8.84
N SER A 108 14.64 18.36 9.43
CA SER A 108 15.33 19.41 8.69
C SER A 108 16.80 19.04 8.39
N PRO A 109 17.41 19.57 7.31
CA PRO A 109 18.82 19.38 7.02
C PRO A 109 19.75 19.81 8.16
N GLU A 110 19.42 20.89 8.87
CA GLU A 110 20.21 21.40 10.00
C GLU A 110 20.22 20.41 11.17
N LYS A 111 19.09 19.71 11.41
CA LYS A 111 19.00 18.69 12.46
C LYS A 111 19.92 17.50 12.14
N LEU A 112 19.97 17.09 10.87
CA LEU A 112 20.87 16.01 10.43
C LEU A 112 22.34 16.44 10.56
N ALA A 113 22.68 17.65 10.11
CA ALA A 113 24.04 18.19 10.17
C ALA A 113 24.57 18.34 11.61
N ARG A 114 23.70 18.72 12.57
CA ARG A 114 24.08 18.92 13.98
C ARG A 114 24.17 17.62 14.79
N ASN A 115 23.60 16.51 14.30
CA ASN A 115 23.59 15.24 15.03
C ASN A 115 23.96 14.06 14.12
N PRO A 116 25.27 13.73 14.02
CA PRO A 116 25.76 12.66 13.15
C PRO A 116 25.18 11.27 13.48
N SER A 117 24.94 10.97 14.76
CA SER A 117 24.36 9.68 15.17
C SER A 117 22.90 9.57 14.71
N PHE A 118 22.12 10.64 14.88
CA PHE A 118 20.76 10.70 14.37
C PHE A 118 20.72 10.64 12.84
N SER A 119 21.65 11.31 12.15
CA SER A 119 21.75 11.24 10.69
C SER A 119 21.95 9.81 10.20
N LYS A 120 22.92 9.08 10.78
CA LYS A 120 23.16 7.67 10.41
C LYS A 120 21.94 6.79 10.62
N HIS A 121 21.23 6.98 11.74
CA HIS A 121 19.99 6.25 11.99
C HIS A 121 18.88 6.64 11.00
N PHE A 122 18.74 7.93 10.70
CA PHE A 122 17.77 8.43 9.72
C PHE A 122 18.05 7.87 8.30
N ASP A 123 19.32 7.77 7.91
CA ASP A 123 19.72 7.16 6.63
C ASP A 123 19.38 5.66 6.58
N ARG A 124 19.55 4.94 7.70
CA ARG A 124 19.08 3.54 7.80
C ARG A 124 17.56 3.44 7.71
N MET A 125 16.82 4.32 8.37
CA MET A 125 15.36 4.38 8.25
C MET A 125 14.91 4.70 6.81
N TYR A 126 15.66 5.55 6.09
CA TYR A 126 15.41 5.82 4.68
C TYR A 126 15.68 4.60 3.79
N GLN A 127 16.75 3.84 4.06
CA GLN A 127 16.99 2.57 3.37
C GLN A 127 15.85 1.58 3.58
N VAL A 128 15.35 1.47 4.82
CA VAL A 128 14.16 0.66 5.15
C VAL A 128 12.94 1.13 4.36
N GLN A 129 12.67 2.44 4.31
CA GLN A 129 11.56 3.01 3.53
C GLN A 129 11.68 2.59 2.06
N CYS A 130 12.85 2.81 1.46
CA CYS A 130 13.10 2.50 0.06
C CYS A 130 12.97 1.01 -0.26
N PHE A 131 13.44 0.14 0.65
CA PHE A 131 13.30 -1.31 0.50
C PHE A 131 11.84 -1.74 0.56
N ARG A 132 11.10 -1.28 1.58
CA ARG A 132 9.68 -1.61 1.76
C ARG A 132 8.85 -1.17 0.56
N GLU A 133 9.06 0.04 0.07
CA GLU A 133 8.31 0.56 -1.08
C GLU A 133 8.60 -0.21 -2.36
N GLU A 134 9.86 -0.55 -2.63
CA GLU A 134 10.21 -1.35 -3.82
C GLU A 134 9.61 -2.75 -3.74
N TYR A 135 9.70 -3.37 -2.55
CA TYR A 135 9.13 -4.67 -2.29
C TYR A 135 7.61 -4.61 -2.47
N MET A 136 6.92 -3.67 -1.83
CA MET A 136 5.46 -3.53 -2.01
C MET A 136 5.07 -3.24 -3.46
N ALA A 137 5.83 -2.40 -4.18
CA ALA A 137 5.61 -2.13 -5.60
C ALA A 137 5.77 -3.38 -6.48
N GLU A 138 6.74 -4.24 -6.18
CA GLU A 138 6.85 -5.52 -6.85
C GLU A 138 5.68 -6.45 -6.52
N SER A 139 5.18 -6.46 -5.28
CA SER A 139 3.98 -7.24 -4.91
C SER A 139 2.79 -6.84 -5.78
N VAL A 140 2.60 -5.53 -5.99
CA VAL A 140 1.56 -4.99 -6.88
C VAL A 140 1.77 -5.48 -8.31
N LEU A 141 3.00 -5.41 -8.84
CA LEU A 141 3.29 -5.86 -10.20
C LEU A 141 3.01 -7.35 -10.41
N VAL A 142 3.41 -8.19 -9.45
CA VAL A 142 3.13 -9.63 -9.48
C VAL A 142 1.63 -9.88 -9.59
N GLU A 143 0.82 -9.16 -8.82
CA GLU A 143 -0.63 -9.35 -8.84
C GLU A 143 -1.28 -8.76 -10.10
N VAL A 144 -0.82 -7.61 -10.58
CA VAL A 144 -1.31 -7.04 -11.85
C VAL A 144 -1.01 -7.99 -13.01
N ASN A 145 0.20 -8.55 -13.08
CA ASN A 145 0.59 -9.50 -14.13
C ASN A 145 -0.24 -10.79 -14.06
N ARG A 146 -0.59 -11.26 -12.86
CA ARG A 146 -1.47 -12.43 -12.67
C ARG A 146 -2.82 -12.28 -13.38
N HIS A 147 -3.37 -11.07 -13.39
CA HIS A 147 -4.70 -10.79 -13.96
C HIS A 147 -4.65 -10.09 -15.31
N GLN A 148 -3.48 -9.98 -15.95
CA GLN A 148 -3.30 -9.25 -17.20
C GLN A 148 -4.15 -9.82 -18.36
N LYS A 149 -4.41 -11.14 -18.34
CA LYS A 149 -5.24 -11.83 -19.34
C LYS A 149 -6.74 -11.82 -19.02
N HIS A 150 -7.17 -11.14 -17.96
CA HIS A 150 -8.59 -11.08 -17.60
C HIS A 150 -9.37 -10.33 -18.69
N PRO A 151 -10.41 -10.94 -19.32
CA PRO A 151 -11.02 -10.42 -20.54
C PRO A 151 -11.71 -9.05 -20.36
N GLN A 152 -12.18 -8.77 -19.15
CA GLN A 152 -12.83 -7.49 -18.81
C GLN A 152 -11.86 -6.48 -18.15
N GLY A 153 -10.57 -6.80 -18.11
CA GLY A 153 -9.62 -6.14 -17.23
C GLY A 153 -9.85 -6.49 -15.77
N HIS A 154 -8.92 -6.09 -14.89
CA HIS A 154 -9.01 -6.42 -13.48
C HIS A 154 -8.46 -5.28 -12.62
N TRP A 155 -9.30 -4.79 -11.70
CA TRP A 155 -8.92 -3.74 -10.75
C TRP A 155 -8.01 -4.30 -9.65
N THR A 156 -6.92 -3.58 -9.37
CA THR A 156 -6.05 -3.84 -8.21
C THR A 156 -6.08 -2.61 -7.31
N ALA A 157 -6.63 -2.75 -6.11
CA ALA A 157 -6.59 -1.74 -5.06
C ALA A 157 -5.41 -2.02 -4.11
N VAL A 158 -4.84 -0.97 -3.50
CA VAL A 158 -3.70 -1.05 -2.59
C VAL A 158 -3.98 -0.18 -1.38
N LEU A 159 -3.82 -0.74 -0.18
CA LEU A 159 -3.87 -0.02 1.08
C LEU A 159 -2.50 -0.12 1.77
N ALA A 160 -1.89 1.03 1.99
CA ALA A 160 -0.61 1.19 2.65
C ALA A 160 -0.61 2.50 3.44
N GLY A 161 0.32 2.61 4.39
CA GLY A 161 0.54 3.81 5.18
C GLY A 161 0.83 5.03 4.30
N GLU A 162 0.35 6.19 4.75
CA GLU A 162 0.38 7.46 4.03
C GLU A 162 1.77 7.75 3.42
N ASN A 163 2.83 7.53 4.19
CA ASN A 163 4.20 7.87 3.81
C ASN A 163 4.69 7.12 2.56
N HIS A 164 4.13 5.95 2.26
CA HIS A 164 4.48 5.15 1.08
C HIS A 164 3.74 5.59 -0.19
N ILE A 165 2.71 6.43 -0.06
CA ILE A 165 1.80 6.82 -1.13
C ILE A 165 1.88 8.33 -1.42
N LEU A 166 2.02 9.15 -0.38
CA LEU A 166 2.02 10.61 -0.47
C LEU A 166 3.06 11.09 -1.49
N GLY A 167 2.71 12.12 -2.28
CA GLY A 167 3.58 12.69 -3.32
C GLY A 167 3.99 11.73 -4.45
N ARG A 168 3.43 10.51 -4.48
CA ARG A 168 3.68 9.45 -5.47
C ARG A 168 5.12 8.92 -5.53
N GLY A 169 6.04 9.43 -4.72
CA GLY A 169 7.45 9.04 -4.71
C GLY A 169 7.71 7.58 -4.28
N GLY A 170 6.80 6.97 -3.50
CA GLY A 170 6.95 5.61 -2.97
C GLY A 170 6.38 4.51 -3.88
N ILE A 171 5.42 3.73 -3.38
CA ILE A 171 4.85 2.56 -4.09
C ILE A 171 4.33 2.92 -5.49
N PRO A 172 3.55 4.01 -5.70
CA PRO A 172 2.96 4.30 -7.00
C PRO A 172 3.98 4.50 -8.13
N SER A 173 4.99 5.35 -7.93
CA SER A 173 6.04 5.60 -8.94
C SER A 173 6.84 4.32 -9.24
N ARG A 174 7.21 3.57 -8.20
CA ARG A 174 8.00 2.34 -8.32
C ARG A 174 7.23 1.25 -9.06
N ALA A 175 5.94 1.06 -8.76
CA ALA A 175 5.11 0.09 -9.45
C ALA A 175 4.93 0.45 -10.93
N LEU A 176 4.69 1.73 -11.24
CA LEU A 176 4.62 2.23 -12.61
C LEU A 176 5.94 2.03 -13.37
N ARG A 177 7.07 2.39 -12.75
CA ARG A 177 8.41 2.19 -13.32
C ARG A 177 8.65 0.73 -13.68
N ARG A 178 8.40 -0.19 -12.74
CA ARG A 178 8.60 -1.64 -12.97
C ARG A 178 7.67 -2.18 -14.05
N SER A 179 6.41 -1.74 -14.10
CA SER A 179 5.48 -2.11 -15.16
C SER A 179 5.98 -1.67 -16.54
N SER A 180 6.49 -0.43 -16.67
CA SER A 180 7.05 0.08 -17.93
C SER A 180 8.30 -0.69 -18.36
N SER A 181 9.22 -0.97 -17.44
CA SER A 181 10.42 -1.77 -17.74
C SER A 181 10.09 -3.21 -18.15
N SER A 182 9.08 -3.82 -17.53
CA SER A 182 8.61 -5.17 -17.90
C SER A 182 8.06 -5.21 -19.33
N LEU A 183 7.27 -4.20 -19.73
CA LEU A 183 6.71 -4.09 -21.09
C LEU A 183 7.79 -3.92 -22.17
N LEU A 184 8.88 -3.22 -21.85
CA LEU A 184 10.01 -3.05 -22.76
C LEU A 184 10.82 -4.34 -22.93
N ALA A 185 10.96 -5.13 -21.86
CA ALA A 185 11.76 -6.37 -21.86
C ALA A 185 11.07 -7.55 -22.57
N THR A 186 9.74 -7.60 -22.63
CA THR A 186 8.98 -8.73 -23.22
C THR A 186 8.84 -8.68 -24.76
N GLY A 187 9.67 -7.92 -25.45
CA GLY A 187 9.68 -7.86 -26.92
C GLY A 187 8.59 -6.95 -27.48
N HIS A 188 8.97 -5.72 -27.80
CA HIS A 188 8.21 -4.87 -28.71
C HIS A 188 8.24 -5.49 -30.12
N THR A 189 7.08 -5.90 -30.63
CA THR A 189 6.89 -6.03 -32.08
C THR A 189 6.58 -4.63 -32.63
N PRO A 190 7.41 -4.05 -33.51
CA PRO A 190 7.11 -2.75 -34.12
C PRO A 190 5.74 -2.80 -34.80
N GLY A 191 4.79 -1.95 -34.38
CA GLY A 191 3.45 -1.85 -34.96
C GLY A 191 2.30 -2.35 -34.09
N MET A 192 2.55 -3.07 -32.99
CA MET A 192 1.50 -3.41 -32.04
C MET A 192 1.30 -2.25 -31.06
N LYS A 193 0.26 -1.42 -31.27
CA LYS A 193 -0.19 -0.44 -30.27
C LYS A 193 -0.75 -1.17 -29.05
N LEU A 194 0.13 -1.69 -28.20
CA LEU A 194 -0.20 -1.84 -26.79
C LEU A 194 -0.32 -0.42 -26.26
N THR A 195 -1.54 0.09 -26.22
CA THR A 195 -1.88 1.11 -25.23
C THR A 195 -1.98 0.32 -23.93
N PRO A 196 -0.98 0.33 -23.03
CA PRO A 196 -1.26 -0.07 -21.67
C PRO A 196 -2.40 0.84 -21.23
N LYS A 197 -3.61 0.30 -21.16
CA LYS A 197 -4.73 0.94 -20.45
C LYS A 197 -4.45 0.83 -18.96
N ASN A 198 -3.26 1.24 -18.53
CA ASN A 198 -3.00 1.62 -17.16
C ASN A 198 -3.68 2.98 -17.03
N ARG A 199 -5.01 2.95 -16.83
CA ARG A 199 -5.73 4.12 -16.32
C ARG A 199 -5.05 4.40 -15.00
N GLY A 200 -4.31 5.51 -14.93
CA GLY A 200 -3.36 5.80 -13.86
C GLY A 200 -3.86 5.37 -12.48
N VAL A 201 -2.96 4.80 -11.69
CA VAL A 201 -3.25 4.47 -10.30
C VAL A 201 -3.50 5.79 -9.55
N PHE A 202 -4.73 6.00 -9.09
CA PHE A 202 -5.13 7.10 -8.22
C PHE A 202 -5.84 6.51 -7.01
N THR A 203 -5.38 6.75 -5.78
CA THR A 203 -6.19 6.85 -4.54
C THR A 203 -5.34 7.36 -3.37
N VAL A 204 -5.96 8.18 -2.52
CA VAL A 204 -5.43 8.89 -1.34
C VAL A 204 -6.24 8.63 -0.09
N MET A 205 -5.57 8.69 1.06
CA MET A 205 -6.22 8.80 2.37
C MET A 205 -6.07 10.21 2.95
N PRO A 206 -7.17 10.88 3.34
CA PRO A 206 -7.13 12.08 4.18
C PRO A 206 -6.88 11.73 5.65
N ARG A 207 -6.31 12.68 6.41
CA ARG A 207 -5.96 12.51 7.83
C ARG A 207 -7.14 12.49 8.80
N THR A 208 -8.30 13.05 8.44
CA THR A 208 -9.55 13.04 9.21
C THR A 208 -10.53 13.98 8.52
N ILE A 209 -11.68 13.53 8.04
CA ILE A 209 -12.81 14.43 7.73
C ILE A 209 -14.12 13.67 7.88
N SER A 210 -15.06 14.24 8.63
CA SER A 210 -16.44 13.78 8.73
C SER A 210 -17.12 13.87 7.35
N PHE A 211 -18.03 12.95 7.05
CA PHE A 211 -18.81 12.94 5.81
C PHE A 211 -20.20 13.56 6.04
N PRO A 212 -20.77 14.31 5.08
CA PRO A 212 -20.24 14.66 3.74
C PRO A 212 -19.28 15.86 3.73
N MET A 213 -18.36 15.89 2.75
CA MET A 213 -17.46 17.03 2.49
C MET A 213 -18.07 18.04 1.52
N VAL A 214 -17.85 19.33 1.75
CA VAL A 214 -18.24 20.41 0.84
C VAL A 214 -17.14 20.63 -0.22
N ALA A 215 -17.51 20.84 -1.48
CA ALA A 215 -16.58 20.90 -2.63
C ALA A 215 -15.45 21.94 -2.49
N ASN A 216 -15.67 23.00 -1.73
CA ASN A 216 -14.72 24.09 -1.52
C ASN A 216 -13.67 23.78 -0.43
N GLU A 217 -13.85 22.66 0.29
CA GLU A 217 -12.96 22.19 1.36
C GLU A 217 -12.03 21.05 0.88
N ALA A 218 -12.09 20.70 -0.42
CA ALA A 218 -11.23 19.70 -1.02
C ALA A 218 -9.76 20.17 -1.07
N PRO A 219 -8.80 19.44 -0.46
CA PRO A 219 -7.40 19.82 -0.50
C PRO A 219 -6.87 19.84 -1.93
N GLY A 220 -6.29 20.97 -2.34
CA GLY A 220 -5.77 21.19 -3.69
C GLY A 220 -4.61 20.25 -4.09
N ARG A 221 -4.09 20.48 -5.32
CA ARG A 221 -3.15 19.68 -6.15
C ARG A 221 -1.89 19.06 -5.50
N MET A 222 -1.68 19.18 -4.20
CA MET A 222 -0.60 18.57 -3.43
C MET A 222 -1.01 17.29 -2.67
N ALA A 223 -2.31 17.06 -2.48
CA ALA A 223 -2.82 15.77 -2.07
C ALA A 223 -2.99 14.92 -3.34
N ALA A 224 -2.52 13.68 -3.33
CA ALA A 224 -2.77 12.79 -4.45
C ALA A 224 -4.31 12.62 -4.66
N ASP A 225 -4.72 12.24 -5.85
CA ASP A 225 -6.13 12.23 -6.21
C ASP A 225 -6.93 11.20 -5.38
N TYR A 226 -8.03 11.66 -4.78
CA TYR A 226 -8.99 10.87 -4.00
C TYR A 226 -9.73 9.88 -4.90
N VAL A 227 -9.93 8.64 -4.44
CA VAL A 227 -10.99 7.78 -4.99
C VAL A 227 -11.80 7.21 -3.83
N TRP A 228 -13.10 7.48 -3.88
CA TRP A 228 -14.12 6.75 -3.14
C TRP A 228 -14.94 5.92 -4.13
N TYR A 229 -15.20 4.67 -3.78
CA TYR A 229 -16.18 3.81 -4.45
C TYR A 229 -17.37 3.64 -3.50
N VAL A 230 -18.58 3.92 -3.97
CA VAL A 230 -19.82 3.54 -3.27
C VAL A 230 -20.57 2.55 -4.18
N GLU A 231 -20.91 1.38 -3.61
CA GLU A 231 -21.78 0.37 -4.23
C GLU A 231 -23.20 0.96 -4.33
N ASN A 232 -23.82 0.81 -5.50
CA ASN A 232 -25.11 1.36 -5.87
C ASN A 232 -26.21 0.82 -4.94
N ASP A 233 -26.70 1.63 -3.99
CA ASP A 233 -27.83 1.26 -3.12
C ASP A 233 -28.98 2.24 -3.33
N THR A 234 -30.14 1.69 -3.69
CA THR A 234 -31.39 2.41 -3.97
C THR A 234 -32.06 2.88 -2.68
N LEU A 235 -31.36 3.69 -1.88
CA LEU A 235 -31.91 4.26 -0.66
C LEU A 235 -32.57 5.61 -0.99
N LYS A 236 -33.91 5.60 -0.92
CA LYS A 236 -34.75 6.81 -1.03
C LYS A 236 -34.26 7.85 -0.04
N THR A 237 -33.78 8.96 -0.57
CA THR A 237 -33.29 10.14 0.15
C THR A 237 -34.37 10.64 1.10
N GLY A 238 -34.17 10.51 2.42
CA GLY A 238 -35.08 11.13 3.38
C GLY A 238 -34.94 10.72 4.85
N GLN A 239 -34.30 9.59 5.17
CA GLN A 239 -34.11 9.19 6.58
C GLN A 239 -32.66 8.78 6.83
N VAL A 240 -31.91 9.67 7.49
CA VAL A 240 -30.57 9.39 8.00
C VAL A 240 -30.72 8.62 9.30
N ASN A 241 -30.18 7.39 9.33
CA ASN A 241 -30.05 6.60 10.54
C ASN A 241 -29.25 7.37 11.60
N ALA A 242 -29.83 7.55 12.77
CA ALA A 242 -29.19 8.18 13.91
C ALA A 242 -27.98 7.35 14.38
N SER A 243 -26.88 8.04 14.69
CA SER A 243 -25.69 7.46 15.33
C SER A 243 -26.02 6.90 16.73
N PRO A 244 -25.46 5.75 17.14
CA PRO A 244 -25.66 5.18 18.47
C PRO A 244 -24.97 5.96 19.62
N PHE A 245 -24.30 7.07 19.32
CA PHE A 245 -23.69 7.93 20.35
C PHE A 245 -24.45 9.25 20.46
N ARG A 246 -25.69 9.18 20.95
CA ARG A 246 -26.35 10.31 21.60
C ARG A 246 -26.26 10.10 23.11
N ASN A 247 -25.65 11.08 23.76
CA ASN A 247 -25.60 11.31 25.20
C ASN A 247 -24.59 10.46 25.97
N LEU A 248 -23.39 11.02 26.19
CA LEU A 248 -22.80 11.10 27.52
C LEU A 248 -22.11 12.47 27.63
N ALA A 249 -22.40 13.15 28.74
CA ALA A 249 -22.15 14.55 29.05
C ALA A 249 -20.66 14.92 29.17
#